data_AF-A0A1C6FRM0-F1
#
_entry.id   AF-A0A1C6FRM0-F1
#
_cell.length_a   1.000
_cell.length_b   1.000
_cell.length_c   1.000
_cell.angle_alpha   90.00
_cell.angle_beta   90.00
_cell.angle_gamma   90.00
#
_symmetry.space_group_name_H-M   'P 1'
#
loop_
_entity.id
_entity.type
_entity.pdbx_description
1 polymer ?
#
loop_
_entity_poly.entity_id
_entity_poly.type
_entity_poly.pdbx_seq_one_letter_code
_entity_poly.pdbx_strand_id
1 'polypeptide(L)'
;MQYVAGHPVDFAFCDIRMPGITGLELLDQMHKEKPDLQAAFVTAYDQYAFDAYQLDACDYLLKPFGQEEVDRALDKARRLVRTEQKDEMQLEIHTFGRFDLFLNGHAIDFSSRKAKELLALLVARRGGIVEMELAVDLLWEEEPFSEQVKGRFRKAVMNLKNTLRDHGLLWMLHSERGRMYLETKGVSCDYYGLMEGQIHAAEKFSDEFMAQYSWSEAFLPVLERQAGIVMSNYSN
;
A
#
# COMPACT_ATOMS: atom_id res chain seq x y z
N MET A 1 23.18 19.78 -7.29
CA MET A 1 21.81 20.33 -7.18
C MET A 1 20.97 20.15 -8.44
N GLN A 2 21.38 20.64 -9.63
CA GLN A 2 20.57 20.54 -10.86
C GLN A 2 20.06 19.12 -11.20
N TYR A 3 20.86 18.08 -10.97
CA TYR A 3 20.44 16.71 -11.27
C TYR A 3 19.25 16.26 -10.41
N VAL A 4 19.35 16.43 -9.09
CA VAL A 4 18.31 16.04 -8.12
C VAL A 4 17.03 16.84 -8.34
N ALA A 5 17.15 18.12 -8.69
CA ALA A 5 16.00 18.98 -9.00
C ALA A 5 15.28 18.57 -10.30
N GLY A 6 16.01 18.03 -11.29
CA GLY A 6 15.47 17.68 -12.60
C GLY A 6 15.05 16.21 -12.79
N HIS A 7 15.31 15.33 -11.82
CA HIS A 7 15.07 13.88 -11.95
C HIS A 7 14.35 13.31 -10.71
N PRO A 8 13.50 12.28 -10.87
CA PRO A 8 12.98 11.52 -9.74
C PRO A 8 14.12 10.73 -9.09
N VAL A 9 14.49 11.14 -7.88
CA VAL A 9 15.55 10.52 -7.08
C VAL A 9 14.96 10.34 -5.68
N ASP A 10 14.72 9.09 -5.31
CA ASP A 10 14.12 8.74 -4.02
C ASP A 10 15.18 8.34 -2.99
N PHE A 11 16.39 7.99 -3.47
CA PHE A 11 17.48 7.54 -2.62
C PHE A 11 18.86 7.89 -3.19
N ALA A 12 19.80 8.25 -2.32
CA ALA A 12 21.19 8.53 -2.69
C ALA A 12 22.20 7.86 -1.75
N PHE A 13 23.29 7.33 -2.32
CA PHE A 13 24.53 7.08 -1.58
C PHE A 13 25.40 8.33 -1.62
N CYS A 14 25.82 8.83 -0.46
CA CYS A 14 26.58 10.07 -0.34
C CYS A 14 27.91 9.84 0.38
N ASP A 15 29.03 10.20 -0.25
CA ASP A 15 30.33 10.16 0.44
C ASP A 15 30.44 11.35 1.39
N ILE A 16 30.84 11.12 2.65
CA ILE A 16 31.00 12.22 3.62
C ILE A 16 32.18 13.12 3.25
N ARG A 17 33.28 12.55 2.75
CA ARG A 17 34.53 13.27 2.51
C ARG A 17 34.72 13.48 1.02
N MET A 18 34.11 14.54 0.51
CA MET A 18 34.29 15.00 -0.87
C MET A 18 35.09 16.31 -0.91
N PRO A 19 35.92 16.54 -1.94
CA PRO A 19 36.54 17.84 -2.16
C PRO A 19 35.48 18.92 -2.38
N GLY A 20 35.60 20.04 -1.66
CA GLY A 20 34.75 21.22 -1.83
C GLY A 20 33.57 21.29 -0.86
N ILE A 21 32.67 20.31 -0.89
CA ILE A 21 31.50 20.22 0.01
C ILE A 21 31.47 18.86 0.67
N THR A 22 31.15 18.79 1.96
CA THR A 22 30.99 17.50 2.64
C THR A 22 29.68 16.82 2.23
N GLY A 23 29.60 15.51 2.36
CA GLY A 23 28.35 14.79 2.11
C GLY A 23 27.21 15.25 3.01
N LEU A 24 27.52 15.63 4.25
CA LEU A 24 26.56 16.15 5.23
C LEU A 24 25.95 17.48 4.74
N GLU A 25 26.80 18.43 4.35
CA GLU A 25 26.36 19.72 3.80
C GLU A 25 25.60 19.55 2.48
N LEU A 26 26.02 18.59 1.65
CA LEU A 26 25.33 18.28 0.40
C LEU A 26 23.92 17.75 0.67
N LEU A 27 23.75 16.85 1.65
CA LEU A 27 22.45 16.30 2.00
C LEU A 27 21.52 17.39 2.56
N ASP A 28 22.01 18.22 3.49
CA ASP A 28 21.24 19.36 4.02
C ASP A 28 20.76 20.30 2.90
N GLN A 29 21.59 20.55 1.89
CA GLN A 29 21.18 21.33 0.71
C GLN A 29 20.13 20.60 -0.13
N MET A 30 20.28 19.28 -0.34
CA MET A 30 19.34 18.47 -1.10
C MET A 30 17.99 18.37 -0.42
N HIS A 31 17.94 18.28 0.91
CA HIS A 31 16.71 18.26 1.70
C HIS A 31 15.92 19.57 1.64
N LYS A 32 16.58 20.72 1.44
CA LYS A 32 15.88 22.00 1.22
C LYS A 32 15.05 22.01 -0.06
N GLU A 33 15.45 21.24 -1.07
CA GLU A 33 14.75 21.13 -2.35
C GLU A 33 13.85 19.87 -2.41
N LYS A 34 14.25 18.80 -1.73
CA LYS A 34 13.52 17.52 -1.64
C LYS A 34 13.62 16.95 -0.22
N PRO A 35 12.71 17.34 0.69
CA PRO A 35 12.71 16.86 2.07
C PRO A 35 12.64 15.33 2.17
N ASP A 36 11.91 14.68 1.28
CA ASP A 36 11.65 13.23 1.33
C ASP A 36 12.79 12.38 0.74
N LEU A 37 13.90 13.01 0.33
CA LEU A 37 15.04 12.29 -0.23
C LEU A 37 15.72 11.48 0.88
N GLN A 38 15.67 10.15 0.74
CA GLN A 38 16.40 9.26 1.63
C GLN A 38 17.88 9.20 1.22
N ALA A 39 18.80 9.12 2.19
CA ALA A 39 20.21 9.00 1.89
C ALA A 39 20.94 8.05 2.84
N ALA A 40 21.87 7.27 2.29
CA ALA A 40 22.83 6.51 3.07
C ALA A 40 24.22 7.11 2.92
N PHE A 41 24.85 7.45 4.04
CA PHE A 41 26.22 7.95 4.01
C PHE A 41 27.22 6.82 3.85
N VAL A 42 28.28 7.10 3.12
CA VAL A 42 29.35 6.15 2.83
C VAL A 42 30.69 6.79 3.20
N THR A 43 31.47 6.17 4.06
CA THR A 43 32.69 6.81 4.59
C THR A 43 33.73 5.79 5.03
N ALA A 44 35.00 6.18 5.08
CA ALA A 44 36.09 5.36 5.64
C ALA A 44 36.31 5.62 7.15
N TYR A 45 35.50 6.48 7.76
CA TYR A 45 35.67 6.92 9.15
C TYR A 45 34.39 6.66 9.93
N ASP A 46 34.47 6.20 11.16
CA ASP A 46 33.35 5.87 12.06
C ASP A 46 32.76 7.08 12.79
N GLN A 47 33.56 8.13 12.97
CA GLN A 47 33.25 9.31 13.78
C GLN A 47 32.04 10.15 13.32
N TYR A 48 31.49 9.95 12.13
CA TYR A 48 30.39 10.75 11.58
C TYR A 48 29.01 10.10 11.73
N ALA A 49 28.93 8.93 12.37
CA ALA A 49 27.67 8.20 12.53
C ALA A 49 26.61 9.03 13.28
N PHE A 50 27.02 9.86 14.23
CA PHE A 50 26.11 10.73 14.99
C PHE A 50 25.58 11.90 14.13
N ASP A 51 26.44 12.54 13.35
CA ASP A 51 26.03 13.63 12.44
C ASP A 51 25.09 13.12 11.34
N ALA A 52 25.38 11.94 10.82
CA ALA A 52 24.51 11.24 9.87
C ALA A 52 23.11 11.00 10.44
N TYR A 53 23.03 10.60 11.71
CA TYR A 53 21.75 10.40 12.40
C TYR A 53 20.99 11.73 12.60
N GLN A 54 21.68 12.84 12.88
CA GLN A 54 21.02 14.15 13.06
C GLN A 54 20.41 14.69 11.76
N LEU A 55 20.99 14.38 10.60
CA LEU A 55 20.46 14.76 9.29
C LEU A 55 19.45 13.75 8.72
N ASP A 56 18.90 12.90 9.58
CA ASP A 56 17.90 11.88 9.23
C ASP A 56 18.33 10.97 8.07
N ALA A 57 19.65 10.70 7.97
CA ALA A 57 20.14 9.74 6.98
C ALA A 57 19.60 8.35 7.32
N CYS A 58 19.04 7.67 6.31
CA CYS A 58 18.41 6.38 6.53
C CYS A 58 19.44 5.28 6.84
N ASP A 59 20.68 5.37 6.40
CA ASP A 59 21.73 4.41 6.78
C ASP A 59 23.16 5.01 6.73
N TYR A 60 24.11 4.28 7.29
CA TYR A 60 25.52 4.65 7.38
C TYR A 60 26.42 3.44 7.09
N LEU A 61 27.19 3.50 6.00
CA LEU A 61 28.05 2.43 5.52
C LEU A 61 29.53 2.80 5.71
N LEU A 62 30.26 1.97 6.46
CA LEU A 62 31.70 2.08 6.62
C LEU A 62 32.42 1.33 5.49
N LYS A 63 33.36 1.97 4.83
CA LYS A 63 34.22 1.36 3.81
C LYS A 63 35.29 0.47 4.48
N PRO A 64 35.59 -0.72 3.91
CA PRO A 64 34.90 -1.35 2.78
C PRO A 64 33.57 -1.98 3.20
N PHE A 65 32.55 -1.91 2.34
CA PHE A 65 31.25 -2.55 2.52
C PHE A 65 30.97 -3.51 1.36
N GLY A 66 30.17 -4.54 1.61
CA GLY A 66 29.74 -5.53 0.62
C GLY A 66 28.34 -5.26 0.07
N GLN A 67 27.84 -6.22 -0.72
CA GLN A 67 26.50 -6.15 -1.30
C GLN A 67 25.41 -6.23 -0.23
N GLU A 68 25.62 -6.99 0.85
CA GLU A 68 24.63 -7.16 1.92
C GLU A 68 24.32 -5.83 2.63
N GLU A 69 25.32 -4.99 2.88
CA GLU A 69 25.11 -3.67 3.48
C GLU A 69 24.39 -2.72 2.53
N VAL A 70 24.67 -2.80 1.23
CA VAL A 70 23.97 -2.03 0.19
C VAL A 70 22.50 -2.42 0.13
N ASP A 71 22.21 -3.73 0.10
CA ASP A 71 20.84 -4.25 0.04
C ASP A 71 20.04 -3.85 1.29
N ARG A 72 20.66 -3.92 2.47
CA ARG A 72 20.04 -3.48 3.72
C ARG A 72 19.68 -1.99 3.69
N ALA A 73 20.60 -1.14 3.23
CA ALA A 73 20.35 0.30 3.15
C ALA A 73 19.22 0.63 2.17
N LEU A 74 19.20 -0.05 1.01
CA LEU A 74 18.14 0.08 0.02
C LEU A 74 16.77 -0.38 0.55
N ASP A 75 16.73 -1.51 1.26
CA ASP A 75 15.48 -2.01 1.85
C ASP A 75 14.96 -1.08 2.94
N LYS A 76 15.85 -0.47 3.74
CA LYS A 76 15.47 0.52 4.74
C LYS A 76 14.92 1.79 4.08
N ALA A 77 15.62 2.33 3.08
CA ALA A 77 15.15 3.48 2.30
C ALA A 77 13.78 3.23 1.67
N ARG A 78 13.59 2.06 1.03
CA ARG A 78 12.29 1.67 0.44
C ARG A 78 11.15 1.65 1.45
N ARG A 79 11.41 1.26 2.70
CA ARG A 79 10.39 1.27 3.76
C ARG A 79 10.03 2.69 4.20
N LEU A 80 11.02 3.58 4.31
CA LEU A 80 10.82 4.97 4.71
C LEU A 80 10.04 5.75 3.64
N VAL A 81 10.46 5.69 2.38
CA VAL A 81 9.73 6.29 1.25
C VAL A 81 8.29 5.80 1.18
N ARG A 82 8.06 4.50 1.43
CA ARG A 82 6.70 3.93 1.47
C ARG A 82 5.87 4.40 2.65
N THR A 83 6.49 4.74 3.77
CA THR A 83 5.78 5.17 4.97
C THR A 83 5.34 6.63 4.82
N GLU A 84 6.23 7.50 4.36
CA GLU A 84 5.94 8.92 4.10
C GLU A 84 4.87 9.09 3.00
N GLN A 85 5.01 8.37 1.88
CA GLN A 85 3.99 8.39 0.81
C GLN A 85 2.62 7.88 1.29
N LYS A 86 2.60 7.00 2.29
CA LYS A 86 1.36 6.46 2.84
C LYS A 86 0.68 7.40 3.83
N ASP A 87 1.45 8.23 4.53
CA ASP A 87 0.92 9.22 5.48
C ASP A 87 0.31 10.44 4.76
N GLU A 88 0.78 10.79 3.56
CA GLU A 88 0.17 11.84 2.73
C GLU A 88 -1.02 11.36 1.89
N MET A 89 -1.06 10.06 1.56
CA MET A 89 -2.04 9.49 0.66
C MET A 89 -3.29 9.03 1.42
N GLN A 90 -4.36 9.82 1.32
CA GLN A 90 -5.65 9.50 1.92
C GLN A 90 -6.42 8.54 1.00
N LEU A 91 -6.08 7.25 1.08
CA LEU A 91 -6.86 6.17 0.45
C LEU A 91 -8.07 5.84 1.33
N GLU A 92 -9.27 6.01 0.78
CA GLU A 92 -10.53 5.61 1.39
C GLU A 92 -11.20 4.51 0.54
N ILE A 93 -11.55 3.41 1.18
CA ILE A 93 -12.28 2.29 0.57
C ILE A 93 -13.68 2.27 1.16
N HIS A 94 -14.68 2.44 0.30
CA HIS A 94 -16.08 2.34 0.68
C HIS A 94 -16.61 0.98 0.24
N THR A 95 -17.18 0.26 1.20
CA THR A 95 -17.69 -1.09 1.01
C THR A 95 -19.16 -1.22 1.38
N PHE A 96 -19.70 -0.30 2.17
CA PHE A 96 -21.14 -0.24 2.44
C PHE A 96 -21.86 0.39 1.24
N GLY A 97 -22.97 -0.21 0.82
CA GLY A 97 -23.59 0.10 -0.46
C GLY A 97 -22.76 -0.42 -1.64
N ARG A 98 -22.27 0.47 -2.50
CA ARG A 98 -21.43 0.09 -3.65
C ARG A 98 -19.94 0.12 -3.30
N PHE A 99 -19.19 -0.83 -3.84
CA PHE A 99 -17.73 -0.83 -3.70
C PHE A 99 -17.06 0.25 -4.56
N ASP A 100 -16.43 1.22 -3.91
CA ASP A 100 -15.72 2.34 -4.52
C ASP A 100 -14.44 2.70 -3.74
N LEU A 101 -13.47 3.28 -4.43
CA LEU A 101 -12.20 3.70 -3.84
C LEU A 101 -11.96 5.16 -4.17
N PHE A 102 -11.47 5.91 -3.20
CA PHE A 102 -11.13 7.31 -3.34
C PHE A 102 -9.69 7.51 -2.93
N LEU A 103 -8.97 8.30 -3.72
CA LEU A 103 -7.61 8.70 -3.43
C LEU A 103 -7.57 10.21 -3.34
N ASN A 104 -7.25 10.74 -2.16
CA ASN A 104 -7.25 12.18 -1.91
C ASN A 104 -8.59 12.81 -2.32
N GLY A 105 -9.70 12.15 -1.97
CA GLY A 105 -11.08 12.56 -2.29
C GLY A 105 -11.55 12.31 -3.73
N HIS A 106 -10.70 11.83 -4.63
CA HIS A 106 -11.05 11.58 -6.03
C HIS A 106 -11.31 10.08 -6.27
N ALA A 107 -12.40 9.74 -6.95
CA ALA A 107 -12.71 8.35 -7.27
C ALA A 107 -11.64 7.72 -8.17
N ILE A 108 -11.24 6.49 -7.86
CA ILE A 108 -10.33 5.69 -8.70
C ILE A 108 -11.15 4.95 -9.76
N ASP A 109 -10.85 5.24 -11.03
CA ASP A 109 -11.48 4.57 -12.16
C ASP A 109 -10.82 3.23 -12.49
N PHE A 110 -11.65 2.22 -12.71
CA PHE A 110 -11.21 0.88 -13.12
C PHE A 110 -11.63 0.63 -14.57
N SER A 111 -10.65 0.47 -15.45
CA SER A 111 -10.88 0.08 -16.85
C SER A 111 -11.45 -1.34 -17.01
N SER A 112 -11.40 -2.16 -15.95
CA SER A 112 -11.80 -3.55 -15.94
C SER A 112 -12.71 -3.85 -14.76
N ARG A 113 -14.00 -4.12 -15.03
CA ARG A 113 -15.00 -4.49 -14.00
C ARG A 113 -14.53 -5.67 -13.13
N LYS A 114 -14.01 -6.73 -13.75
CA LYS A 114 -13.48 -7.90 -13.03
C LYS A 114 -12.21 -7.62 -12.22
N ALA A 115 -11.46 -6.57 -12.56
CA ALA A 115 -10.32 -6.15 -11.74
C ALA A 115 -10.81 -5.43 -10.47
N LYS A 116 -11.83 -4.57 -10.59
CA LYS A 116 -12.48 -3.90 -9.46
C LYS A 116 -13.16 -4.91 -8.53
N GLU A 117 -13.86 -5.88 -9.09
CA GLU A 117 -14.50 -6.97 -8.34
C GLU A 117 -13.48 -7.88 -7.65
N LEU A 118 -12.36 -8.19 -8.30
CA LEU A 118 -11.27 -8.93 -7.67
C LEU A 118 -10.70 -8.18 -6.46
N LEU A 119 -10.50 -6.88 -6.58
CA LEU A 119 -10.07 -6.05 -5.46
C LEU A 119 -11.09 -6.05 -4.33
N ALA A 120 -12.39 -5.96 -4.67
CA ALA A 120 -13.48 -6.04 -3.71
C ALA A 120 -13.45 -7.35 -2.91
N LEU A 121 -13.28 -8.48 -3.60
CA LEU A 121 -13.13 -9.79 -2.97
C LEU A 121 -11.91 -9.80 -2.03
N LEU A 122 -10.77 -9.27 -2.46
CA LEU A 122 -9.58 -9.20 -1.61
C LEU A 122 -9.78 -8.32 -0.38
N VAL A 123 -10.49 -7.20 -0.50
CA VAL A 123 -10.88 -6.34 0.62
C VAL A 123 -11.80 -7.10 1.59
N ALA A 124 -12.81 -7.79 1.09
CA ALA A 124 -13.72 -8.58 1.92
C ALA A 124 -13.02 -9.69 2.72
N ARG A 125 -11.86 -10.15 2.26
CA ARG A 125 -11.03 -11.15 2.96
C ARG A 125 -10.11 -10.56 4.04
N ARG A 126 -10.02 -9.23 4.15
CA ARG A 126 -9.29 -8.51 5.21
C ARG A 126 -7.90 -9.07 5.50
N GLY A 127 -7.09 -9.17 4.45
CA GLY A 127 -5.71 -9.71 4.50
C GLY A 127 -5.61 -11.24 4.41
N GLY A 128 -6.74 -11.95 4.41
CA GLY A 128 -6.80 -13.38 4.13
C GLY A 128 -6.39 -13.70 2.68
N ILE A 129 -5.71 -14.83 2.51
CA ILE A 129 -5.28 -15.31 1.18
C ILE A 129 -6.51 -15.73 0.36
N VAL A 130 -6.54 -15.27 -0.89
CA VAL A 130 -7.44 -15.71 -1.95
C VAL A 130 -6.65 -16.49 -2.98
N GLU A 131 -7.00 -17.76 -3.13
CA GLU A 131 -6.50 -18.62 -4.20
C GLU A 131 -7.20 -18.30 -5.52
N MET A 132 -6.52 -18.59 -6.64
CA MET A 132 -7.10 -18.45 -7.98
C MET A 132 -8.41 -19.22 -8.13
N GLU A 133 -8.50 -20.43 -7.59
CA GLU A 133 -9.70 -21.27 -7.69
C GLU A 133 -10.91 -20.57 -7.05
N LEU A 134 -10.78 -20.15 -5.79
CA LEU A 134 -11.83 -19.38 -5.11
C LEU A 134 -12.20 -18.09 -5.85
N ALA A 135 -11.21 -17.33 -6.31
CA ALA A 135 -11.48 -16.11 -7.07
C ALA A 135 -12.21 -16.41 -8.38
N VAL A 136 -11.84 -17.49 -9.07
CA VAL A 136 -12.49 -17.89 -10.31
C VAL A 136 -13.95 -18.29 -10.05
N ASP A 137 -14.19 -19.12 -9.05
CA ASP A 137 -15.52 -19.62 -8.70
C ASP A 137 -16.49 -18.48 -8.35
N LEU A 138 -16.00 -17.45 -7.64
CA LEU A 138 -16.83 -16.30 -7.24
C LEU A 138 -17.00 -15.25 -8.34
N LEU A 139 -15.98 -15.01 -9.17
CA LEU A 139 -16.02 -13.95 -10.19
C LEU A 139 -16.60 -14.45 -11.52
N TRP A 140 -16.57 -15.74 -11.81
CA TRP A 140 -17.10 -16.32 -13.05
C TRP A 140 -18.02 -17.51 -12.73
N GLU A 141 -19.04 -17.26 -11.88
CA GLU A 141 -19.95 -18.28 -11.32
C GLU A 141 -20.57 -19.23 -12.37
N GLU A 142 -20.82 -18.74 -13.58
CA GLU A 142 -21.46 -19.50 -14.66
C GLU A 142 -20.47 -20.31 -15.53
N GLU A 143 -19.16 -20.16 -15.33
CA GLU A 143 -18.14 -20.76 -16.20
C GLU A 143 -17.39 -21.91 -15.50
N PRO A 144 -17.28 -23.09 -16.14
CA PRO A 144 -16.51 -24.18 -15.57
C PRO A 144 -15.02 -23.84 -15.50
N PHE A 145 -14.36 -24.33 -14.45
CA PHE A 145 -12.93 -24.13 -14.26
C PHE A 145 -12.12 -24.69 -15.45
N SER A 146 -11.52 -23.79 -16.22
CA SER A 146 -10.86 -24.09 -17.49
C SER A 146 -9.69 -23.15 -17.77
N GLU A 147 -8.81 -23.49 -18.72
CA GLU A 147 -7.69 -22.61 -19.09
C GLU A 147 -8.15 -21.25 -19.64
N GLN A 148 -9.33 -21.18 -20.24
CA GLN A 148 -9.89 -19.92 -20.74
C GLN A 148 -10.21 -18.96 -19.58
N VAL A 149 -10.90 -19.45 -18.54
CA VAL A 149 -11.26 -18.66 -17.35
C VAL A 149 -9.99 -18.31 -16.56
N LYS A 150 -9.02 -19.22 -16.43
CA LYS A 150 -7.70 -18.89 -15.86
C LYS A 150 -6.99 -17.78 -16.64
N GLY A 151 -7.12 -17.76 -17.97
CA GLY A 151 -6.62 -16.66 -18.81
C GLY A 151 -7.29 -15.32 -18.48
N ARG A 152 -8.61 -15.31 -18.31
CA ARG A 152 -9.38 -14.11 -17.89
C ARG A 152 -9.00 -13.65 -16.49
N PHE A 153 -8.81 -14.59 -15.55
CA PHE A 153 -8.30 -14.31 -14.22
C PHE A 153 -6.93 -13.61 -14.27
N ARG A 154 -5.96 -14.17 -15.02
CA ARG A 154 -4.63 -13.58 -15.18
C ARG A 154 -4.72 -12.15 -15.75
N LYS A 155 -5.64 -11.92 -16.70
CA LYS A 155 -5.92 -10.59 -17.26
C LYS A 155 -6.53 -9.65 -16.22
N ALA A 156 -7.46 -10.10 -15.40
CA ALA A 156 -8.03 -9.31 -14.30
C ALA A 156 -6.96 -8.91 -13.28
N VAL A 157 -6.08 -9.85 -12.89
CA VAL A 157 -4.93 -9.58 -12.00
C VAL A 157 -3.99 -8.55 -12.62
N MET A 158 -3.68 -8.68 -13.91
CA MET A 158 -2.81 -7.72 -14.62
C MET A 158 -3.43 -6.32 -14.64
N ASN A 159 -4.72 -6.21 -14.96
CA ASN A 159 -5.43 -4.93 -14.97
C ASN A 159 -5.51 -4.31 -13.57
N LEU A 160 -5.70 -5.12 -12.53
CA LEU A 160 -5.68 -4.68 -11.15
C LEU A 160 -4.31 -4.12 -10.76
N LYS A 161 -3.23 -4.87 -11.05
CA LYS A 161 -1.85 -4.43 -10.80
C LYS A 161 -1.54 -3.12 -11.52
N ASN A 162 -1.99 -2.95 -12.76
CA ASN A 162 -1.79 -1.70 -13.50
C ASN A 162 -2.56 -0.54 -12.85
N THR A 163 -3.85 -0.72 -12.57
CA THR A 163 -4.68 0.31 -11.92
C THR A 163 -4.08 0.76 -10.58
N LEU A 164 -3.66 -0.19 -9.74
CA LEU A 164 -3.01 0.14 -8.47
C LEU A 164 -1.65 0.81 -8.67
N ARG A 165 -0.86 0.39 -9.66
CA ARG A 165 0.44 1.03 -9.96
C ARG A 165 0.26 2.49 -10.39
N ASP A 166 -0.68 2.75 -11.28
CA ASP A 166 -0.94 4.09 -11.84
C ASP A 166 -1.36 5.08 -10.75
N HIS A 167 -1.93 4.58 -9.65
CA HIS A 167 -2.33 5.36 -8.49
C HIS A 167 -1.37 5.23 -7.31
N GLY A 168 -0.17 4.64 -7.47
CA GLY A 168 0.79 4.49 -6.36
C GLY A 168 0.37 3.49 -5.26
N LEU A 169 -0.68 2.70 -5.47
CA LEU A 169 -1.25 1.76 -4.51
C LEU A 169 -0.73 0.33 -4.65
N LEU A 170 0.20 0.04 -5.57
CA LEU A 170 0.67 -1.33 -5.81
C LEU A 170 1.26 -2.00 -4.55
N TRP A 171 1.74 -1.20 -3.58
CA TRP A 171 2.26 -1.67 -2.30
C TRP A 171 1.24 -2.50 -1.50
N MET A 172 -0.07 -2.26 -1.69
CA MET A 172 -1.09 -2.95 -0.91
C MET A 172 -1.39 -4.36 -1.43
N LEU A 173 -0.98 -4.70 -2.66
CA LEU A 173 -1.32 -5.96 -3.30
C LEU A 173 -0.15 -6.92 -3.35
N HIS A 174 -0.31 -8.07 -2.71
CA HIS A 174 0.57 -9.22 -2.85
C HIS A 174 -0.06 -10.23 -3.80
N SER A 175 0.71 -10.71 -4.78
CA SER A 175 0.22 -11.66 -5.79
C SER A 175 1.35 -12.50 -6.34
N GLU A 176 1.34 -13.80 -6.01
CA GLU A 176 2.32 -14.78 -6.43
C GLU A 176 1.67 -16.15 -6.67
N ARG A 177 2.02 -16.82 -7.77
CA ARG A 177 1.58 -18.21 -8.08
C ARG A 177 0.07 -18.45 -7.93
N GLY A 178 -0.75 -17.45 -8.28
CA GLY A 178 -2.21 -17.54 -8.18
C GLY A 178 -2.79 -17.25 -6.79
N ARG A 179 -1.95 -17.00 -5.78
CA ARG A 179 -2.33 -16.56 -4.44
C ARG A 179 -2.29 -15.04 -4.37
N MET A 180 -3.27 -14.43 -3.72
CA MET A 180 -3.34 -12.99 -3.54
C MET A 180 -3.84 -12.62 -2.15
N TYR A 181 -3.37 -11.50 -1.61
CA TYR A 181 -3.91 -10.88 -0.41
C TYR A 181 -3.56 -9.39 -0.39
N LEU A 182 -4.20 -8.63 0.50
CA LEU A 182 -3.91 -7.21 0.69
C LEU A 182 -3.19 -6.95 2.02
N GLU A 183 -2.24 -6.02 2.02
CA GLU A 183 -1.84 -5.34 3.24
C GLU A 183 -3.01 -4.44 3.69
N THR A 184 -3.45 -4.61 4.94
CA THR A 184 -4.62 -3.91 5.48
C THR A 184 -4.25 -2.81 6.45
N LYS A 185 -3.03 -2.81 7.00
CA LYS A 185 -2.59 -1.78 7.94
C LYS A 185 -2.57 -0.43 7.23
N GLY A 186 -3.12 0.59 7.87
CA GLY A 186 -3.14 1.96 7.33
C GLY A 186 -3.97 2.13 6.07
N VAL A 187 -4.99 1.28 5.86
CA VAL A 187 -6.00 1.46 4.82
C VAL A 187 -7.28 1.96 5.51
N SER A 188 -7.78 3.14 5.12
CA SER A 188 -9.08 3.61 5.59
C SER A 188 -10.18 2.83 4.86
N CYS A 189 -10.98 2.08 5.60
CA CYS A 189 -12.03 1.22 5.05
C CYS A 189 -13.18 1.13 6.05
N ASP A 190 -14.40 1.45 5.60
CA ASP A 190 -15.61 1.43 6.43
C ASP A 190 -15.90 0.04 7.03
N TYR A 191 -15.73 -1.03 6.24
CA TYR A 191 -15.86 -2.41 6.73
C TYR A 191 -14.81 -2.75 7.78
N TYR A 192 -13.55 -2.34 7.58
CA TYR A 192 -12.50 -2.62 8.57
C TYR A 192 -12.77 -1.88 9.87
N GLY A 193 -13.15 -0.61 9.79
CA GLY A 193 -13.55 0.18 10.95
C GLY A 193 -14.69 -0.45 11.74
N LEU A 194 -15.71 -0.99 11.05
CA LEU A 194 -16.81 -1.71 11.72
C LEU A 194 -16.31 -2.97 12.44
N MET A 195 -15.45 -3.76 11.80
CA MET A 195 -14.87 -4.97 12.40
C MET A 195 -13.96 -4.66 13.60
N GLU A 196 -13.36 -3.47 13.63
CA GLU A 196 -12.55 -2.95 14.74
C GLU A 196 -13.39 -2.29 15.84
N GLY A 197 -14.71 -2.15 15.65
CA GLY A 197 -15.62 -1.62 16.66
C GLY A 197 -15.77 -0.09 16.65
N GLN A 198 -15.44 0.56 15.53
CA GLN A 198 -15.56 2.01 15.39
C GLN A 198 -17.02 2.43 15.21
N ILE A 199 -17.52 3.31 16.09
CA ILE A 199 -18.92 3.75 16.09
C ILE A 199 -19.33 4.44 14.78
N HIS A 200 -18.50 5.34 14.26
CA HIS A 200 -18.77 6.04 13.01
C HIS A 200 -18.90 5.11 11.80
N ALA A 201 -18.25 3.93 11.83
CA ALA A 201 -18.42 2.93 10.79
C ALA A 201 -19.76 2.18 10.94
N ALA A 202 -20.17 1.88 12.18
CA ALA A 202 -21.48 1.29 12.46
C ALA A 202 -22.65 2.23 12.07
N GLU A 203 -22.52 3.54 12.31
CA GLU A 203 -23.52 4.54 11.90
C GLU A 203 -23.67 4.66 10.38
N LYS A 204 -22.60 4.39 9.63
CA LYS A 204 -22.61 4.40 8.15
C LYS A 204 -23.15 3.12 7.55
N PHE A 205 -23.19 2.02 8.31
CA PHE A 205 -23.68 0.74 7.82
C PHE A 205 -25.19 0.83 7.52
N SER A 206 -25.58 0.48 6.30
CA SER A 206 -26.94 0.65 5.76
C SER A 206 -27.54 -0.66 5.26
N ASP A 207 -27.17 -1.79 5.89
CA ASP A 207 -27.58 -3.16 5.51
C ASP A 207 -27.19 -3.57 4.08
N GLU A 208 -26.34 -2.79 3.42
CA GLU A 208 -25.76 -3.10 2.11
C GLU A 208 -24.24 -3.24 2.23
N PHE A 209 -23.69 -4.27 1.59
CA PHE A 209 -22.26 -4.50 1.51
C PHE A 209 -21.88 -4.91 0.09
N MET A 210 -21.14 -4.05 -0.61
CA MET A 210 -20.69 -4.23 -2.00
C MET A 210 -21.79 -4.78 -2.93
N ALA A 211 -22.99 -4.19 -2.86
CA ALA A 211 -24.25 -4.71 -3.39
C ALA A 211 -24.26 -5.04 -4.90
N GLN A 212 -23.25 -4.59 -5.66
CA GLN A 212 -23.06 -4.96 -7.06
C GLN A 212 -22.47 -6.36 -7.28
N TYR A 213 -22.05 -7.07 -6.23
CA TYR A 213 -21.44 -8.40 -6.32
C TYR A 213 -22.27 -9.42 -5.55
N SER A 214 -22.78 -10.44 -6.25
CA SER A 214 -23.62 -11.52 -5.69
C SER A 214 -23.02 -12.18 -4.45
N TRP A 215 -21.71 -12.45 -4.47
CA TRP A 215 -21.02 -13.13 -3.38
C TRP A 215 -20.95 -12.32 -2.07
N SER A 216 -21.21 -11.01 -2.10
CA SER A 216 -21.06 -10.14 -0.92
C SER A 216 -22.19 -10.31 0.10
N GLU A 217 -23.37 -10.76 -0.32
CA GLU A 217 -24.53 -10.98 0.56
C GLU A 217 -24.22 -11.95 1.70
N ALA A 218 -23.32 -12.91 1.47
CA ALA A 218 -22.88 -13.88 2.47
C ALA A 218 -22.21 -13.23 3.71
N PHE A 219 -21.78 -11.97 3.62
CA PHE A 219 -21.16 -11.23 4.72
C PHE A 219 -22.17 -10.49 5.60
N LEU A 220 -23.36 -10.17 5.09
CA LEU A 220 -24.35 -9.32 5.79
C LEU A 220 -24.68 -9.79 7.21
N PRO A 221 -24.94 -11.10 7.48
CA PRO A 221 -25.29 -11.54 8.84
C PRO A 221 -24.20 -11.26 9.88
N VAL A 222 -22.93 -11.26 9.45
CA VAL A 222 -21.78 -10.95 10.33
C VAL A 222 -21.68 -9.45 10.56
N LEU A 223 -21.90 -8.64 9.51
CA LEU A 223 -21.86 -7.18 9.57
C LEU A 223 -22.98 -6.63 10.45
N GLU A 224 -24.22 -7.07 10.25
CA GLU A 224 -25.39 -6.69 11.03
C GLU A 224 -25.19 -6.99 12.53
N ARG A 225 -24.71 -8.20 12.84
CA ARG A 225 -24.38 -8.58 14.21
C ARG A 225 -23.34 -7.64 14.82
N GLN A 226 -22.26 -7.36 14.09
CA GLN A 226 -21.18 -6.52 14.59
C GLN A 226 -21.66 -5.07 14.78
N ALA A 227 -22.41 -4.51 13.83
CA ALA A 227 -23.01 -3.18 13.96
C ALA A 227 -23.91 -3.08 15.18
N GLY A 228 -24.76 -4.08 15.43
CA GLY A 228 -25.59 -4.13 16.63
C GLY A 228 -24.79 -4.12 17.94
N ILE A 229 -23.68 -4.87 17.99
CA ILE A 229 -22.78 -4.90 19.15
C ILE A 229 -22.15 -3.53 19.38
N VAL A 230 -21.62 -2.90 18.32
CA VAL A 230 -20.97 -1.60 18.40
C VAL A 230 -21.97 -0.54 18.85
N MET A 231 -23.14 -0.44 18.23
CA MET A 231 -24.17 0.54 18.61
C MET A 231 -24.63 0.39 20.07
N SER A 232 -24.74 -0.85 20.56
CA SER A 232 -25.13 -1.13 21.96
C SER A 232 -24.07 -0.71 22.97
N ASN A 233 -22.78 -0.83 22.62
CA ASN A 233 -21.68 -0.47 23.52
C ASN A 233 -21.53 1.04 23.72
N TYR A 234 -22.03 1.87 22.79
CA TYR A 234 -21.98 3.33 22.86
C TYR A 234 -23.28 3.97 23.36
N SER A 235 -24.34 3.18 23.53
CA SER A 235 -25.63 3.63 24.08
C SER A 235 -25.73 3.46 25.60
N ASN A 236 -24.69 2.92 26.24
CA ASN A 236 -24.53 2.75 27.70
C ASN A 236 -23.43 3.67 28.23
#